data_AF-A0A498SP06-F1
#
_entry.id   AF-A0A498SP06-F1
#
_cell.length_a   1.000
_cell.length_b   1.000
_cell.length_c   1.000
_cell.angle_alpha   90.00
_cell.angle_beta   90.00
_cell.angle_gamma   90.00
#
_symmetry.space_group_name_H-M   'P 1'
#
loop_
_entity.id
_entity.type
_entity.pdbx_description
1 polymer ?
#
loop_
_entity_poly.entity_id
_entity_poly.type
_entity_poly.pdbx_seq_one_letter_code
_entity_poly.pdbx_strand_id
1 'polypeptide(L)'
;MCGSEAYRYLLWASYDGARFLSIANGSINYSVLSFLKALVRKTFPDVAKQLKISPSSRTDAGVHAIRNAFIMQIPIENADEGKNNLLDDWNHKANECIGGSLRILDFHTVSKGFCSRRNVSYRKYKYRLAIAENEEEWLKNTEQPLLWQFAERPYMWFLPNGFDIRKAADACSLFQIIVFSRNQDDWALQGEVVLGMLMVSV
;
A
#
# COMPACT_ATOMS: atom_id res chain seq x y z
N MET A 1 27.88 -28.45 -5.98
CA MET A 1 27.08 -27.53 -5.13
C MET A 1 25.87 -27.09 -5.94
N CYS A 2 24.72 -27.72 -5.72
CA CYS A 2 23.46 -27.34 -6.38
C CYS A 2 22.98 -26.05 -5.70
N GLY A 3 22.95 -24.93 -6.43
CA GLY A 3 22.50 -23.65 -5.86
C GLY A 3 21.04 -23.78 -5.47
N SER A 4 20.69 -23.48 -4.21
CA SER A 4 19.32 -23.53 -3.74
C SER A 4 18.46 -22.62 -4.61
N GLU A 5 17.49 -23.21 -5.31
CA GLU A 5 16.61 -22.48 -6.21
C GLU A 5 15.77 -21.47 -5.41
N ALA A 6 15.77 -20.20 -5.82
CA ALA A 6 15.00 -19.16 -5.15
C ALA A 6 13.56 -19.13 -5.67
N TYR A 7 12.60 -19.39 -4.78
CA TYR A 7 11.17 -19.33 -5.07
C TYR A 7 10.66 -17.89 -4.94
N ARG A 8 9.64 -17.54 -5.71
CA ARG A 8 9.04 -16.20 -5.74
C ARG A 8 7.63 -16.22 -5.20
N TYR A 9 7.36 -15.30 -4.29
CA TYR A 9 6.04 -15.09 -3.71
C TYR A 9 5.60 -13.65 -3.93
N LEU A 10 4.33 -13.46 -4.25
CA LEU A 10 3.68 -12.16 -4.26
C LEU A 10 2.97 -11.97 -2.92
N LEU A 11 3.49 -11.05 -2.10
CA LEU A 11 2.96 -10.70 -0.79
C LEU A 11 2.16 -9.41 -0.87
N TRP A 12 1.01 -9.37 -0.22
CA TRP A 12 0.16 -8.20 -0.11
C TRP A 12 0.17 -7.69 1.33
N ALA A 13 0.35 -6.38 1.52
CA ALA A 13 0.28 -5.77 2.83
C ALA A 13 -0.47 -4.43 2.81
N SER A 14 -1.15 -4.14 3.90
CA SER A 14 -1.62 -2.80 4.25
C SER A 14 -0.70 -2.17 5.28
N TYR A 15 -0.53 -0.86 5.24
CA TYR A 15 0.23 -0.14 6.26
C TYR A 15 -0.23 1.30 6.43
N ASP A 16 -0.12 1.77 7.67
CA ASP A 16 -0.26 3.17 8.04
C ASP A 16 1.08 3.90 7.82
N GLY A 17 1.15 4.67 6.73
CA GLY A 17 2.34 5.44 6.35
C GLY A 17 2.76 6.50 7.36
N ALA A 18 1.88 6.95 8.26
CA ALA A 18 2.20 7.94 9.27
C ALA A 18 3.18 7.41 10.34
N ARG A 19 3.26 6.08 10.50
CA ARG A 19 4.09 5.41 11.49
C ARG A 19 5.40 4.84 10.94
N PHE A 20 5.67 5.04 9.65
CA PHE A 20 6.92 4.65 9.03
C PHE A 20 7.62 5.86 8.42
N LEU A 21 8.95 5.90 8.51
CA LEU A 21 9.73 6.97 7.89
C LEU A 21 9.63 6.94 6.35
N SER A 22 9.49 5.74 5.78
CA SER A 22 9.27 5.51 4.35
C SER A 22 8.93 4.04 4.06
N ILE A 23 8.55 3.74 2.81
CA ILE A 23 8.38 2.35 2.37
C ILE A 23 9.71 1.66 2.04
N ALA A 24 10.65 2.39 1.43
CA ALA A 24 11.91 1.87 0.92
C ALA A 24 13.03 2.09 1.94
N ASN A 25 14.12 1.35 1.81
CA ASN A 25 15.28 1.57 2.68
C ASN A 25 15.97 2.86 2.22
N GLY A 26 15.97 3.88 3.08
CA GLY A 26 16.82 5.07 2.97
C GLY A 26 18.10 4.89 3.78
N SER A 27 18.67 6.00 4.28
CA SER A 27 19.81 6.00 5.22
C SER A 27 19.48 5.37 6.58
N ILE A 28 18.19 5.33 6.95
CA ILE A 28 17.69 4.79 8.22
C ILE A 28 16.78 3.58 7.92
N ASN A 29 17.02 2.46 8.61
CA ASN A 29 16.40 1.15 8.32
C ASN A 29 15.01 0.93 8.95
N TYR A 30 14.29 1.95 9.39
CA TYR A 30 12.94 1.81 9.97
C TYR A 30 11.83 2.06 8.93
N SER A 31 11.85 1.24 7.86
CA SER A 31 10.88 1.27 6.75
C SER A 31 9.92 0.07 6.82
N VAL A 32 8.79 0.16 6.09
CA VAL A 32 7.88 -0.98 5.88
C VAL A 32 8.64 -2.20 5.34
N LEU A 33 9.53 -1.97 4.35
CA LEU A 33 10.32 -3.03 3.74
C LEU A 33 11.29 -3.70 4.72
N SER A 34 11.94 -2.91 5.58
CA SER A 34 12.85 -3.44 6.61
C SER A 34 12.10 -4.25 7.67
N PHE A 35 10.91 -3.81 8.08
CA PHE A 35 10.06 -4.55 9.00
C PHE A 35 9.66 -5.92 8.41
N LEU A 36 9.14 -5.93 7.18
CA LEU A 36 8.80 -7.17 6.47
C LEU A 36 10.01 -8.12 6.35
N LYS A 37 11.19 -7.58 6.02
CA LYS A 37 12.42 -8.39 5.98
C LYS A 37 12.78 -8.97 7.34
N ALA A 38 12.69 -8.19 8.42
CA ALA A 38 13.00 -8.67 9.77
C ALA A 38 12.06 -9.81 10.18
N LEU A 39 10.77 -9.66 9.90
CA LEU A 39 9.73 -10.64 10.21
C LEU A 39 9.92 -11.96 9.45
N VAL A 40 10.18 -11.90 8.14
CA VAL A 40 10.46 -13.10 7.34
C VAL A 40 11.77 -13.77 7.76
N ARG A 41 12.82 -12.99 8.07
CA ARG A 41 14.10 -13.53 8.57
C ARG A 41 13.97 -14.24 9.91
N LYS A 42 13.12 -13.73 10.80
CA LYS A 42 12.84 -14.38 12.10
C LYS A 42 12.11 -15.72 11.90
N THR A 43 11.24 -15.80 10.90
CA THR A 43 10.49 -17.01 10.57
C THR A 43 11.39 -18.06 9.92
N PHE A 44 12.31 -17.62 9.05
CA PHE A 44 13.19 -18.48 8.27
C PHE A 44 14.66 -18.10 8.46
N PRO A 45 15.24 -18.39 9.64
CA PRO A 45 16.59 -17.93 9.99
C PRO A 45 17.68 -18.50 9.08
N ASP A 46 17.53 -19.76 8.63
CA ASP A 46 18.55 -20.47 7.85
C ASP A 46 18.77 -19.87 6.46
N VAL A 47 17.77 -19.18 5.93
CA VAL A 47 17.79 -18.60 4.58
C VAL A 47 17.73 -17.06 4.60
N ALA A 48 17.85 -16.47 5.78
CA ALA A 48 17.73 -15.03 6.02
C ALA A 48 18.69 -14.16 5.17
N LYS A 49 19.88 -14.69 4.88
CA LYS A 49 20.91 -14.04 4.04
C LYS A 49 20.53 -13.98 2.56
N GLN A 50 19.66 -14.90 2.11
CA GLN A 50 19.23 -15.01 0.72
C GLN A 50 17.91 -14.27 0.44
N LEU A 51 17.21 -13.85 1.50
CA LEU A 51 15.94 -13.14 1.39
C LEU A 51 16.09 -11.83 0.61
N LYS A 52 15.31 -11.70 -0.46
CA LYS A 52 15.10 -10.44 -1.17
C LYS A 52 13.63 -10.08 -1.13
N ILE A 53 13.32 -8.85 -0.73
CA ILE A 53 11.97 -8.29 -0.81
C ILE A 53 12.05 -6.96 -1.55
N SER A 54 11.14 -6.73 -2.49
CA SER A 54 10.99 -5.46 -3.20
C SER A 54 9.52 -5.04 -3.36
N PRO A 55 9.18 -3.76 -3.16
CA PRO A 55 7.82 -3.29 -3.37
C PRO A 55 7.48 -3.19 -4.86
N SER A 56 6.21 -3.41 -5.21
CA SER A 56 5.64 -3.14 -6.54
C SER A 56 5.54 -1.64 -6.80
N SER A 57 5.14 -0.88 -5.78
CA SER A 57 5.01 0.57 -5.83
C SER A 57 5.75 1.21 -4.66
N ARG A 58 6.54 2.26 -4.96
CA ARG A 58 7.09 3.13 -3.92
C ARG A 58 6.05 4.19 -3.58
N THR A 59 5.94 4.50 -2.30
CA THR A 59 5.10 5.55 -1.75
C THR A 59 5.99 6.50 -0.97
N ASP A 60 5.68 7.79 -1.02
CA ASP A 60 6.42 8.80 -0.28
C ASP A 60 6.14 8.69 1.23
N ALA A 61 6.93 9.41 2.03
CA ALA A 61 6.74 9.46 3.48
C ALA A 61 5.32 9.95 3.84
N GLY A 62 4.69 9.31 4.82
CA GLY A 62 3.32 9.62 5.22
C GLY A 62 2.22 9.00 4.35
N VAL A 63 2.53 8.46 3.17
CA VAL A 63 1.52 7.83 2.31
C VAL A 63 1.18 6.42 2.79
N HIS A 64 -0.09 6.17 3.04
CA HIS A 64 -0.62 4.88 3.48
C HIS A 64 -0.87 3.93 2.30
N ALA A 65 -1.00 2.64 2.59
CA ALA A 65 -1.49 1.66 1.62
C ALA A 65 -2.56 0.75 2.21
N ILE A 66 -3.68 0.66 1.50
CA ILE A 66 -4.72 -0.34 1.78
C ILE A 66 -4.26 -1.71 1.29
N ARG A 67 -3.58 -1.76 0.13
CA ARG A 67 -3.13 -3.01 -0.48
C ARG A 67 -1.95 -2.76 -1.41
N ASN A 68 -0.73 -2.84 -0.89
CA ASN A 68 0.50 -2.77 -1.69
C ASN A 68 1.08 -4.17 -1.88
N ALA A 69 1.64 -4.42 -3.07
CA ALA A 69 2.28 -5.68 -3.43
C ALA A 69 3.78 -5.63 -3.18
N PHE A 70 4.35 -6.75 -2.77
CA PHE A 70 5.77 -6.97 -2.58
C PHE A 70 6.15 -8.29 -3.23
N ILE A 71 7.28 -8.32 -3.94
CA ILE A 71 7.90 -9.57 -4.38
C ILE A 71 8.86 -10.02 -3.31
N MET A 72 8.65 -11.22 -2.81
CA MET A 72 9.54 -11.91 -1.89
C MET A 72 10.23 -13.05 -2.64
N GLN A 73 11.55 -13.14 -2.51
CA GLN A 73 12.36 -14.23 -3.05
C GLN A 73 13.10 -14.91 -1.90
N ILE A 74 12.88 -16.21 -1.74
CA ILE A 74 13.42 -17.01 -0.65
C ILE A 74 13.58 -18.46 -1.14
N PRO A 75 14.65 -19.19 -0.79
CA PRO A 75 14.85 -20.58 -1.19
C PRO A 75 14.03 -21.54 -0.32
N ILE A 76 12.72 -21.29 -0.23
CA ILE A 76 11.75 -22.15 0.44
C ILE A 76 10.64 -22.43 -0.57
N GLU A 77 10.52 -23.70 -0.92
CA GLU A 77 9.43 -24.21 -1.73
C GLU A 77 8.15 -24.32 -0.89
N ASN A 78 7.00 -24.13 -1.53
CA ASN A 78 5.67 -24.36 -0.94
C ASN A 78 5.43 -23.71 0.43
N ALA A 79 6.03 -22.54 0.69
CA ALA A 79 5.80 -21.80 1.93
C ALA A 79 4.31 -21.43 2.12
N ASP A 80 3.56 -21.39 1.04
CA ASP A 80 2.12 -21.12 1.00
C ASP A 80 1.24 -22.32 1.40
N GLU A 81 1.76 -23.53 1.54
CA GLU A 81 1.01 -24.67 2.13
C GLU A 81 0.64 -24.38 3.60
N GLY A 82 1.52 -23.70 4.34
CA GLY A 82 1.32 -23.25 5.72
C GLY A 82 0.80 -21.81 5.83
N LYS A 83 0.25 -21.24 4.75
CA LYS A 83 -0.01 -19.80 4.64
C LYS A 83 -0.79 -19.20 5.79
N ASN A 84 -1.88 -19.83 6.22
CA ASN A 84 -2.74 -19.27 7.25
C ASN A 84 -1.99 -19.10 8.58
N ASN A 85 -1.25 -20.13 9.00
CA ASN A 85 -0.44 -20.08 10.21
C ASN A 85 0.65 -19.00 10.13
N LEU A 86 1.28 -18.86 8.96
CA LEU A 86 2.29 -17.82 8.73
C LEU A 86 1.69 -16.41 8.77
N LEU A 87 0.54 -16.21 8.12
CA LEU A 87 -0.16 -14.92 8.14
C LEU A 87 -0.59 -14.55 9.56
N ASP A 88 -1.11 -15.50 10.32
CA ASP A 88 -1.54 -15.27 11.71
C ASP A 88 -0.35 -14.92 12.60
N ASP A 89 0.74 -15.70 12.55
CA ASP A 89 1.97 -15.43 13.31
C ASP A 89 2.59 -14.08 12.94
N TRP A 90 2.68 -13.77 11.65
CA TRP A 90 3.22 -12.50 11.17
C TRP A 90 2.37 -11.31 11.60
N ASN A 91 1.06 -11.41 11.48
CA ASN A 91 0.15 -10.34 11.89
C ASN A 91 0.11 -10.17 13.41
N HIS A 92 0.21 -11.26 14.17
CA HIS A 92 0.31 -11.21 15.62
C HIS A 92 1.58 -10.46 16.04
N LYS A 93 2.74 -10.84 15.51
CA LYS A 93 4.03 -10.15 15.77
C LYS A 93 4.02 -8.68 15.32
N ALA A 94 3.40 -8.39 14.18
CA ALA A 94 3.22 -7.01 13.72
C ALA A 94 2.37 -6.21 14.71
N ASN A 95 1.29 -6.78 15.23
CA ASN A 95 0.46 -6.12 16.22
C ASN A 95 1.21 -5.86 17.53
N GLU A 96 1.98 -6.82 18.03
CA GLU A 96 2.78 -6.66 19.25
C GLU A 96 3.87 -5.58 19.12
N CYS A 97 4.56 -5.53 17.97
CA CYS A 97 5.70 -4.64 17.79
C CYS A 97 5.30 -3.21 17.39
N ILE A 98 4.25 -3.06 16.59
CA ILE A 98 3.89 -1.77 15.95
C ILE A 98 2.38 -1.47 16.02
N GLY A 99 1.62 -2.15 16.88
CA GLY A 99 0.25 -1.77 17.24
C GLY A 99 -0.71 -1.68 16.04
N GLY A 100 -0.67 -2.65 15.13
CA GLY A 100 -1.59 -2.75 14.00
C GLY A 100 -1.28 -1.86 12.80
N SER A 101 -0.16 -1.13 12.83
CA SER A 101 0.24 -0.19 11.76
C SER A 101 0.64 -0.87 10.45
N LEU A 102 0.77 -2.20 10.45
CA LEU A 102 1.01 -3.01 9.28
C LEU A 102 0.24 -4.32 9.42
N ARG A 103 -0.35 -4.77 8.33
CA ARG A 103 -1.01 -6.08 8.24
C ARG A 103 -0.61 -6.75 6.94
N ILE A 104 -0.17 -8.00 7.03
CA ILE A 104 0.05 -8.88 5.89
C ILE A 104 -1.31 -9.48 5.53
N LEU A 105 -1.75 -9.24 4.29
CA LEU A 105 -3.09 -9.57 3.83
C LEU A 105 -3.14 -10.96 3.21
N ASP A 106 -2.14 -11.31 2.40
CA ASP A 106 -2.05 -12.57 1.67
C ASP A 106 -0.63 -12.73 1.12
N PHE A 107 -0.24 -13.96 0.80
CA PHE A 107 0.87 -14.21 -0.11
C PHE A 107 0.67 -15.52 -0.87
N HIS A 108 1.25 -15.64 -2.06
CA HIS A 108 1.18 -16.87 -2.86
C HIS A 108 2.35 -16.97 -3.82
N THR A 109 2.65 -18.19 -4.27
CA THR A 109 3.70 -18.44 -5.24
C THR A 109 3.40 -17.81 -6.60
N VAL A 110 4.42 -17.29 -7.27
CA VAL A 110 4.32 -16.74 -8.64
C VAL A 110 5.42 -17.32 -9.54
N SER A 111 5.22 -17.25 -10.86
CA SER A 111 6.18 -17.76 -11.82
C SER A 111 7.55 -17.06 -11.74
N LYS A 112 8.61 -17.76 -12.16
CA LYS A 112 9.98 -17.22 -12.23
C LYS A 112 10.09 -15.97 -13.11
N GLY A 113 9.18 -15.77 -14.06
CA GLY A 113 9.14 -14.59 -14.93
C GLY A 113 8.44 -13.38 -14.31
N PHE A 114 7.63 -13.58 -13.25
CA PHE A 114 6.78 -12.53 -12.71
C PHE A 114 7.58 -11.37 -12.11
N CYS A 115 7.18 -10.16 -12.47
CA CYS A 115 7.74 -8.90 -12.01
C CYS A 115 6.59 -7.96 -11.59
N SER A 116 6.43 -7.74 -10.28
CA SER A 116 5.33 -6.93 -9.75
C SER A 116 5.24 -5.51 -10.31
N ARG A 117 6.36 -4.95 -10.79
CA ARG A 117 6.39 -3.62 -11.41
C ARG A 117 5.97 -3.62 -12.88
N ARG A 118 6.27 -4.69 -13.63
CA ARG A 118 6.02 -4.78 -15.09
C ARG A 118 4.73 -5.52 -15.44
N ASN A 119 4.29 -6.44 -14.60
CA ASN A 119 3.09 -7.25 -14.82
C ASN A 119 1.84 -6.68 -14.13
N VAL A 120 1.93 -5.47 -13.58
CA VAL A 120 0.78 -4.77 -12.99
C VAL A 120 0.06 -3.98 -14.06
N SER A 121 -1.24 -4.22 -14.22
CA SER A 121 -2.06 -3.52 -15.21
C SER A 121 -2.33 -2.07 -14.79
N TYR A 122 -2.62 -1.82 -13.51
CA TYR A 122 -2.87 -0.48 -12.99
C TYR A 122 -2.58 -0.39 -11.48
N ARG A 123 -2.48 0.84 -10.98
CA ARG A 123 -2.42 1.16 -9.55
C ARG A 123 -3.51 2.17 -9.25
N LYS A 124 -4.25 1.99 -8.17
CA LYS A 124 -5.33 2.88 -7.75
C LYS A 124 -4.94 3.62 -6.48
N TYR A 125 -5.10 4.94 -6.51
CA TYR A 125 -4.85 5.83 -5.38
C TYR A 125 -6.18 6.45 -4.94
N LYS A 126 -6.32 6.72 -3.64
CA LYS A 126 -7.48 7.39 -3.05
C LYS A 126 -6.97 8.50 -2.14
N TYR A 127 -7.49 9.70 -2.35
CA TYR A 127 -7.28 10.85 -1.48
C TYR A 127 -8.55 11.10 -0.67
N ARG A 128 -8.40 11.48 0.59
CA ARG A 128 -9.50 11.89 1.46
C ARG A 128 -9.35 13.37 1.75
N LEU A 129 -10.39 14.14 1.44
CA LEU A 129 -10.48 15.55 1.75
C LEU A 129 -11.58 15.74 2.79
N ALA A 130 -11.35 16.58 3.79
CA ALA A 130 -12.36 17.09 4.68
C ALA A 130 -12.45 18.60 4.47
N ILE A 131 -13.65 19.11 4.24
CA ILE A 131 -13.88 20.49 3.81
C ILE A 131 -14.69 21.16 4.91
N ALA A 132 -14.21 22.29 5.43
CA ALA A 132 -14.99 23.10 6.37
C ALA A 132 -16.26 23.61 5.69
N GLU A 133 -17.39 23.60 6.40
CA GLU A 133 -18.68 24.09 5.88
C GLU A 133 -18.62 25.60 5.60
N ASN A 134 -17.91 26.35 6.45
CA ASN A 134 -17.77 27.79 6.36
C ASN A 134 -16.43 28.27 6.95
N GLU A 135 -16.14 29.56 6.80
CA GLU A 135 -14.88 30.17 7.24
C GLU A 135 -14.74 30.17 8.77
N GLU A 136 -15.83 30.34 9.51
CA GLU A 136 -15.83 30.30 10.97
C GLU A 136 -15.42 28.91 11.48
N GLU A 137 -16.00 27.85 10.90
CA GLU A 137 -15.64 26.47 11.23
C GLU A 137 -14.18 26.16 10.90
N TRP A 138 -13.69 26.64 9.75
CA TRP A 138 -12.28 26.53 9.37
C TRP A 138 -11.35 27.17 10.41
N LEU A 139 -11.62 28.43 10.79
CA LEU A 139 -10.82 29.15 11.77
C LEU A 139 -10.86 28.46 13.13
N LYS A 140 -12.06 28.10 13.61
CA LYS A 140 -12.26 27.41 14.88
C LYS A 140 -11.53 26.08 14.94
N ASN A 141 -11.64 25.25 13.90
CA ASN A 141 -10.98 23.95 13.86
C ASN A 141 -9.45 24.05 13.69
N THR A 142 -8.96 25.18 13.15
CA THR A 142 -7.52 25.45 13.05
C THR A 142 -6.94 25.91 14.38
N GLU A 143 -7.68 26.74 15.14
CA GLU A 143 -7.26 27.24 16.46
C GLU A 143 -7.48 26.21 17.58
N GLN A 144 -8.61 25.51 17.54
CA GLN A 144 -9.04 24.54 18.55
C GLN A 144 -9.50 23.23 17.86
N PRO A 145 -8.55 22.35 17.50
CA PRO A 145 -8.89 21.11 16.81
C PRO A 145 -9.83 20.20 17.61
N LEU A 146 -10.82 19.64 16.94
CA LEU A 146 -11.75 18.66 17.50
C LEU A 146 -11.07 17.31 17.72
N LEU A 147 -11.55 16.52 18.68
CA LEU A 147 -10.97 15.23 19.04
C LEU A 147 -10.81 14.28 17.86
N TRP A 148 -11.81 14.22 16.97
CA TRP A 148 -11.78 13.35 15.80
C TRP A 148 -10.66 13.75 14.81
N GLN A 149 -10.29 15.04 14.76
CA GLN A 149 -9.21 15.50 13.87
C GLN A 149 -7.86 14.92 14.31
N PHE A 150 -7.63 14.64 15.59
CA PHE A 150 -6.41 13.97 16.02
C PHE A 150 -6.31 12.54 15.50
N ALA A 151 -7.45 11.83 15.38
CA ALA A 151 -7.48 10.49 14.84
C ALA A 151 -7.35 10.48 13.31
N GLU A 152 -8.02 11.41 12.63
CA GLU A 152 -8.12 11.40 11.16
C GLU A 152 -7.05 12.22 10.44
N ARG A 153 -6.40 13.19 11.11
CA ARG A 153 -5.44 14.13 10.51
C ARG A 153 -4.35 13.46 9.65
N PRO A 154 -3.76 12.31 10.02
CA PRO A 154 -2.78 11.68 9.15
C PRO A 154 -3.37 11.17 7.82
N TYR A 155 -4.67 10.87 7.79
CA TYR A 155 -5.35 10.15 6.71
C TYR A 155 -6.15 11.05 5.76
N MET A 156 -6.24 12.35 6.02
CA MET A 156 -7.02 13.29 5.22
C MET A 156 -6.33 14.64 5.10
N TRP A 157 -6.72 15.40 4.07
CA TRP A 157 -6.39 16.80 3.95
C TRP A 157 -7.58 17.64 4.36
N PHE A 158 -7.44 18.40 5.46
CA PHE A 158 -8.44 19.37 5.88
C PHE A 158 -8.28 20.68 5.08
N LEU A 159 -9.35 21.15 4.46
CA LEU A 159 -9.39 22.30 3.55
C LEU A 159 -10.37 23.36 4.08
N PRO A 160 -10.13 24.65 3.76
CA PRO A 160 -11.10 25.71 4.02
C PRO A 160 -12.37 25.50 3.20
N ASN A 161 -13.41 26.26 3.54
CA ASN A 161 -14.64 26.30 2.77
C ASN A 161 -14.40 26.80 1.33
N GLY A 162 -15.30 26.44 0.42
CA GLY A 162 -15.25 26.86 -0.98
C GLY A 162 -14.64 25.85 -1.97
N PHE A 163 -14.30 24.64 -1.52
CA PHE A 163 -13.99 23.55 -2.43
C PHE A 163 -15.24 23.16 -3.25
N ASP A 164 -15.20 23.38 -4.56
CA ASP A 164 -16.30 23.08 -5.46
C ASP A 164 -16.15 21.66 -6.03
N ILE A 165 -16.97 20.75 -5.50
CA ILE A 165 -17.03 19.34 -5.89
C ILE A 165 -17.30 19.16 -7.38
N ARG A 166 -18.17 19.99 -7.97
CA ARG A 166 -18.55 19.85 -9.38
C ARG A 166 -17.41 20.28 -10.28
N LYS A 167 -16.80 21.43 -10.01
CA LYS A 167 -15.60 21.88 -10.76
C LYS A 167 -14.45 20.89 -10.63
N ALA A 168 -14.25 20.29 -9.44
CA ALA A 168 -13.26 19.25 -9.26
C ALA A 168 -13.59 18.01 -10.11
N ALA A 169 -14.85 17.56 -10.13
CA ALA A 169 -15.29 16.45 -10.96
C ALA A 169 -15.13 16.73 -12.47
N ASP A 170 -15.51 17.92 -12.92
CA ASP A 170 -15.35 18.37 -14.31
C ASP A 170 -13.87 18.40 -14.69
N ALA A 171 -13.01 18.95 -13.83
CA ALA A 171 -11.56 18.93 -14.05
C ALA A 171 -11.01 17.50 -14.07
N CYS A 172 -11.46 16.61 -13.16
CA CYS A 172 -11.07 15.21 -13.14
C CYS A 172 -11.49 14.46 -14.42
N SER A 173 -12.62 14.84 -15.03
CA SER A 173 -13.10 14.24 -16.28
C SER A 173 -12.11 14.46 -17.44
N LEU A 174 -11.38 15.58 -17.44
CA LEU A 174 -10.34 15.86 -18.44
C LEU A 174 -9.15 14.89 -18.36
N PHE A 175 -8.95 14.24 -17.22
CA PHE A 175 -7.88 13.27 -17.00
C PHE A 175 -8.34 11.81 -17.16
N GLN A 176 -9.62 11.58 -17.47
CA GLN A 176 -10.11 10.24 -17.78
C GLN A 176 -9.60 9.84 -19.15
N ILE A 177 -8.62 8.93 -19.18
CA ILE A 177 -8.08 8.35 -20.41
C ILE A 177 -8.60 6.92 -20.50
N ILE A 178 -9.11 6.57 -21.68
CA ILE A 178 -9.43 5.17 -22.02
C ILE A 178 -8.09 4.45 -22.25
N VAL A 179 -7.75 3.53 -21.34
CA VAL A 179 -6.57 2.69 -21.51
C VAL A 179 -6.97 1.43 -22.28
N PHE A 180 -6.57 1.35 -23.55
CA PHE A 180 -6.68 0.12 -24.34
C PHE A 180 -5.51 -0.80 -24.02
N SER A 181 -5.80 -2.04 -23.61
CA SER A 181 -4.80 -3.09 -23.45
C SER A 181 -4.84 -4.01 -24.66
N ARG A 182 -3.69 -4.23 -25.30
CA ARG A 182 -3.56 -5.16 -26.43
C ARG A 182 -3.38 -6.58 -25.89
N ASN A 183 -4.46 -7.35 -25.78
CA ASN A 183 -4.35 -8.80 -25.75
C ASN A 183 -4.31 -9.29 -27.20
N GLN A 184 -3.49 -10.30 -27.48
CA GLN A 184 -3.44 -10.94 -28.79
C GLN A 184 -4.87 -11.26 -29.25
N ASP A 185 -5.24 -10.63 -30.36
CA ASP A 185 -6.43 -10.86 -31.19
C ASP A 185 -7.81 -10.35 -30.73
N ASP A 186 -7.94 -9.47 -29.72
CA ASP A 186 -9.19 -8.70 -29.54
C ASP A 186 -9.04 -7.41 -28.73
N TRP A 187 -9.72 -6.33 -29.17
CA TRP A 187 -9.80 -5.05 -28.45
C TRP A 187 -10.82 -5.11 -27.31
N ALA A 188 -10.45 -5.74 -26.20
CA ALA A 188 -11.30 -5.75 -25.00
C ALA A 188 -11.09 -4.48 -24.14
N LEU A 189 -12.16 -3.74 -23.86
CA LEU A 189 -12.21 -2.69 -22.84
C LEU A 189 -11.96 -3.32 -21.45
N GLN A 190 -10.79 -3.07 -20.85
CA GLN A 190 -10.47 -3.57 -19.49
C GLN A 190 -10.90 -2.64 -18.34
N GLY A 191 -11.66 -1.58 -18.65
CA GLY A 191 -12.31 -0.72 -17.66
C GLY A 191 -11.78 0.72 -17.62
N GLU A 192 -12.56 1.60 -16.97
CA GLU A 192 -12.20 2.98 -16.72
C GLU A 192 -11.14 3.07 -15.61
N VAL A 193 -9.99 3.68 -15.89
CA VAL A 193 -9.11 4.18 -14.82
C VAL A 193 -9.71 5.48 -14.34
N VAL A 194 -10.69 5.39 -13.44
CA VAL A 194 -11.14 6.54 -12.68
C VAL A 194 -10.02 6.88 -11.70
N LEU A 195 -9.42 8.05 -11.84
CA LEU A 195 -8.72 8.73 -10.75
C LEU A 195 -9.79 9.06 -9.70
N GLY A 196 -10.19 8.04 -8.93
CA GLY A 196 -11.34 8.09 -8.04
C GLY A 196 -10.98 8.82 -6.77
N MET A 197 -11.35 10.10 -6.71
CA MET A 197 -11.45 10.82 -5.45
C MET A 197 -12.75 10.36 -4.78
N LEU A 198 -12.66 9.40 -3.84
CA LEU A 198 -13.81 9.04 -3.02
C LEU A 198 -13.92 10.08 -1.90
N MET A 199 -14.80 11.06 -2.09
CA MET A 199 -15.20 12.00 -1.06
C MET A 199 -16.17 11.30 -0.12
N VAL A 200 -15.78 11.21 1.16
CA VAL A 200 -16.69 10.85 2.24
C VAL A 200 -16.95 12.15 2.97
N SER A 201 -18.13 12.73 2.78
CA SER A 201 -18.67 13.69 3.74
C SER A 201 -19.02 12.89 4.99
N VAL A 202 -18.43 13.27 6.12
CA VAL A 202 -18.87 12.83 7.45
C VAL A 202 -19.81 13.90 7.97
#